data_AF-A0A7C1B465-F1
#
_entry.id   AF-A0A7C1B465-F1
#
_cell.length_a   1.000
_cell.length_b   1.000
_cell.length_c   1.000
_cell.angle_alpha   90.00
_cell.angle_beta   90.00
_cell.angle_gamma   90.00
#
_symmetry.space_group_name_H-M   'P 1'
#
loop_
_entity.id
_entity.type
_entity.pdbx_description
1 polymer ?
#
loop_
_entity_poly.entity_id
_entity_poly.type
_entity_poly.pdbx_seq_one_letter_code
_entity_poly.pdbx_strand_id
1 'polypeptide(L)'
;MNTGKALTLQKIKESRKKRERFKKLIAYLFLTLFGLTMVLPFIWMVSTSLKLPQEVFTEDPLQFKNWIPENFVWKNYIEVFKVIPFFRFYINSIFVAICVTLGVVLTSSFSGYAFSRLRFPGRDKLFFAYIATMMIPGAVIIIPVFILMRVIGWIDTYKALIIPAMFTA
;
A
#
# COMPACT_ATOMS: atom_id res chain seq x y z
N MET A 1 -12.11 -30.86 -53.14
CA MET A 1 -11.02 -29.87 -52.98
C MET A 1 -11.06 -29.11 -51.63
N ASN A 2 -11.53 -29.70 -50.51
CA ASN A 2 -11.79 -28.98 -49.25
C ASN A 2 -11.09 -29.55 -47.99
N THR A 3 -10.47 -30.72 -48.07
CA THR A 3 -9.82 -31.41 -46.93
C THR A 3 -8.45 -30.84 -46.55
N GLY A 4 -7.68 -30.34 -47.53
CA GLY A 4 -6.35 -29.76 -47.27
C GLY A 4 -6.38 -28.45 -46.49
N LYS A 5 -7.34 -27.56 -46.77
CA LYS A 5 -7.50 -26.28 -46.04
C LYS A 5 -7.89 -26.48 -44.57
N ALA A 6 -8.75 -27.47 -44.29
CA ALA A 6 -9.17 -27.78 -42.92
C ALA A 6 -8.00 -28.26 -42.05
N LEU A 7 -7.13 -29.13 -42.59
CA LEU A 7 -5.94 -29.62 -41.89
C LEU A 7 -4.92 -28.51 -41.61
N THR A 8 -4.73 -27.57 -42.55
CA THR A 8 -3.83 -26.42 -42.36
C THR A 8 -4.36 -25.48 -41.28
N LEU A 9 -5.67 -25.20 -41.27
CA LEU A 9 -6.30 -24.36 -40.24
C LEU A 9 -6.25 -25.01 -38.85
N GLN A 10 -6.36 -26.33 -38.76
CA GLN A 10 -6.24 -27.07 -37.50
C GLN A 10 -4.81 -26.99 -36.93
N LYS A 11 -3.78 -27.19 -37.76
CA LYS A 11 -2.37 -27.03 -37.37
C LYS A 11 -2.04 -25.62 -36.89
N ILE A 12 -2.58 -24.59 -37.55
CA ILE A 12 -2.41 -23.18 -37.14
C ILE A 12 -3.10 -22.90 -35.80
N LYS A 13 -4.29 -23.46 -35.56
CA LYS A 13 -4.99 -23.33 -34.26
C LYS A 13 -4.22 -24.01 -33.13
N GLU A 14 -3.66 -25.20 -33.37
CA GLU A 14 -2.86 -25.93 -32.39
C GLU A 14 -1.52 -25.24 -32.06
N SER A 15 -0.80 -24.72 -33.06
CA SER A 15 0.44 -23.97 -32.85
C SER A 15 0.20 -22.67 -32.08
N ARG A 16 -0.90 -21.97 -32.37
CA ARG A 16 -1.35 -20.80 -31.59
C ARG A 16 -1.68 -21.16 -30.15
N LYS A 17 -2.39 -22.28 -29.91
CA LYS A 17 -2.72 -22.77 -28.56
C LYS A 17 -1.48 -23.18 -27.77
N LYS A 18 -0.47 -23.81 -28.40
CA LYS A 18 0.82 -24.13 -27.78
C LYS A 18 1.61 -22.87 -27.41
N ARG A 19 1.68 -21.88 -28.31
CA ARG A 19 2.34 -20.59 -28.05
C ARG A 19 1.69 -19.84 -26.89
N GLU A 20 0.36 -19.83 -26.81
CA GLU A 20 -0.36 -19.20 -25.69
C GLU A 20 -0.15 -19.95 -24.36
N ARG A 21 -0.10 -21.29 -24.37
CA ARG A 21 0.25 -22.07 -23.17
C ARG A 21 1.68 -21.78 -22.69
N PHE A 22 2.63 -21.68 -23.61
CA PHE A 22 4.02 -21.37 -23.29
C PHE A 22 4.17 -19.94 -22.71
N LYS A 23 3.49 -18.95 -23.30
CA LYS A 23 3.43 -17.59 -22.74
C LYS A 23 2.85 -17.58 -21.33
N LYS A 24 1.76 -18.31 -21.09
CA LYS A 24 1.16 -18.44 -19.75
C LYS A 24 2.11 -19.10 -18.76
N LEU A 25 2.82 -20.15 -19.18
CA LEU A 25 3.81 -20.82 -18.33
C LEU A 25 4.94 -19.87 -17.93
N ILE A 26 5.50 -19.12 -18.89
CA ILE A 26 6.51 -18.09 -18.62
C ILE A 26 5.96 -17.01 -17.69
N ALA A 27 4.76 -16.51 -17.97
CA ALA A 27 4.12 -15.49 -17.15
C ALA A 27 3.93 -15.99 -15.71
N TYR A 28 3.47 -17.23 -15.52
CA TYR A 28 3.29 -17.83 -14.19
C TYR A 28 4.61 -18.08 -13.48
N LEU A 29 5.65 -18.57 -14.17
CA LEU A 29 7.00 -18.69 -13.61
C LEU A 29 7.53 -17.34 -13.14
N PHE A 30 7.42 -16.31 -13.98
CA PHE A 30 7.86 -14.95 -13.66
C PHE A 30 7.06 -14.34 -12.50
N LEU A 31 5.73 -14.43 -12.53
CA LEU A 31 4.84 -13.97 -11.46
C LEU A 31 5.10 -14.70 -10.14
N THR A 32 5.37 -16.00 -10.19
CA THR A 32 5.67 -16.80 -8.98
C THR A 32 7.02 -16.42 -8.40
N LEU A 33 8.05 -16.29 -9.23
CA LEU A 33 9.38 -15.88 -8.78
C LEU A 33 9.35 -14.47 -8.18
N PHE A 34 8.70 -13.52 -8.85
CA PHE A 34 8.53 -12.16 -8.36
C PHE A 34 7.63 -12.09 -7.12
N GLY A 35 6.60 -12.92 -7.06
CA GLY A 35 5.76 -13.06 -5.87
C GLY A 35 6.56 -13.54 -4.67
N LEU A 36 7.43 -14.55 -4.85
CA LEU A 36 8.30 -15.05 -3.79
C LEU A 36 9.25 -13.96 -3.27
N THR A 37 9.87 -13.17 -4.15
CA THR A 37 10.76 -12.08 -3.71
C THR A 37 10.04 -11.00 -2.91
N MET A 38 8.74 -10.77 -3.17
CA MET A 38 7.91 -9.85 -2.39
C MET A 38 7.55 -10.40 -1.00
N VAL A 39 7.47 -11.72 -0.83
CA VAL A 39 7.15 -12.37 0.46
C VAL A 39 8.37 -12.44 1.40
N LEU A 40 9.58 -12.46 0.84
CA LEU A 40 10.85 -12.49 1.58
C LEU A 40 10.94 -11.50 2.75
N PRO A 41 10.67 -10.18 2.59
CA PRO A 41 10.74 -9.24 3.73
C PRO A 41 9.74 -9.57 4.85
N PHE A 42 8.59 -10.17 4.54
CA PHE A 42 7.61 -10.58 5.55
C PHE A 42 8.08 -11.82 6.33
N ILE A 43 8.71 -12.78 5.66
CA ILE A 43 9.34 -13.92 6.32
C ILE A 43 10.44 -13.43 7.28
N TRP A 44 11.26 -12.50 6.82
CA TRP A 44 12.31 -11.89 7.65
C TRP A 44 11.73 -11.11 8.84
N MET A 45 10.60 -10.40 8.65
CA MET A 45 9.90 -9.69 9.73
C MET A 45 9.41 -10.65 10.82
N VAL A 46 8.83 -11.80 10.44
CA VAL A 46 8.36 -12.82 11.40
C VAL A 46 9.51 -13.51 12.12
N SER A 47 10.61 -13.77 11.41
CA SER A 47 11.83 -14.29 12.04
C SER A 47 12.38 -13.30 13.07
N THR A 48 12.50 -12.03 12.69
CA THR A 48 13.08 -10.98 13.53
C THR A 48 12.23 -10.69 14.76
N SER A 49 10.90 -10.81 14.69
CA SER A 49 10.03 -10.62 15.86
C SER A 49 10.22 -11.69 16.94
N LEU A 50 10.82 -12.84 16.60
CA LEU A 50 11.12 -13.95 17.51
C LEU A 50 12.55 -13.90 18.06
N LYS A 51 13.40 -12.98 17.61
CA LYS A 51 14.80 -12.87 18.02
C LYS A 51 14.99 -12.07 19.31
N LEU A 52 16.14 -12.24 19.94
CA LEU A 52 16.59 -11.32 21.00
C LEU A 52 17.00 -9.97 20.40
N PRO A 53 16.85 -8.83 21.11
CA PRO A 53 17.26 -7.52 20.59
C PRO A 53 18.71 -7.49 20.11
N GLN A 54 19.61 -8.20 20.80
CA GLN A 54 21.03 -8.31 20.46
C GLN A 54 21.24 -9.04 19.12
N GLU A 55 20.42 -10.04 18.80
CA GLU A 55 20.46 -10.76 17.52
C GLU A 55 19.85 -9.94 16.35
N VAL A 56 19.21 -8.81 16.63
CA VAL A 56 18.65 -7.92 15.58
C VAL A 56 19.66 -6.87 15.13
N PHE A 57 20.43 -6.31 16.06
CA PHE A 57 21.34 -5.17 15.78
C PHE A 57 22.75 -5.57 15.37
N THR A 58 23.14 -6.83 15.54
CA THR A 58 24.50 -7.31 15.27
C THR A 58 24.62 -8.08 13.95
N GLU A 59 23.50 -8.37 13.30
CA GLU A 59 23.42 -9.36 12.22
C GLU A 59 23.16 -8.72 10.85
N ASP A 60 23.94 -9.10 9.83
CA ASP A 60 23.75 -8.68 8.44
C ASP A 60 22.46 -9.31 7.85
N PRO A 61 21.47 -8.52 7.40
CA PRO A 61 20.20 -9.02 6.85
C PRO A 61 20.36 -9.91 5.60
N LEU A 62 21.49 -9.81 4.88
CA LEU A 62 21.72 -10.54 3.63
C LEU A 62 22.20 -11.98 3.85
N GLN A 63 22.55 -12.37 5.07
CA GLN A 63 23.01 -13.73 5.36
C GLN A 63 21.83 -14.67 5.63
N PHE A 64 21.60 -15.63 4.73
CA PHE A 64 20.52 -16.63 4.83
C PHE A 64 20.55 -17.45 6.13
N LYS A 65 21.73 -17.62 6.75
CA LYS A 65 21.88 -18.29 8.05
C LYS A 65 21.07 -17.59 9.15
N ASN A 66 20.94 -16.27 9.06
CA ASN A 66 20.33 -15.43 10.08
C ASN A 66 18.82 -15.29 9.91
N TRP A 67 18.21 -16.00 8.96
CA TRP A 67 16.77 -16.00 8.75
C TRP A 67 16.02 -16.90 9.73
N ILE A 68 16.74 -17.78 10.42
CA ILE A 68 16.19 -18.62 11.48
C ILE A 68 16.76 -18.10 12.81
N PRO A 69 15.91 -17.76 13.79
CA PRO A 69 16.38 -17.36 15.11
C PRO A 69 17.22 -18.47 15.75
N GLU A 70 18.35 -18.11 16.37
CA GLU A 70 19.08 -19.07 17.21
C GLU A 70 18.27 -19.41 18.46
N ASN A 71 17.60 -18.39 19.03
CA ASN A 71 16.69 -18.51 20.15
C ASN A 71 15.28 -18.06 19.76
N PHE A 72 14.29 -18.95 19.88
CA PHE A 72 12.89 -18.60 19.61
C PHE A 72 12.26 -17.94 20.85
N VAL A 73 12.19 -16.61 20.86
CA VAL A 73 11.68 -15.80 21.98
C VAL A 73 10.22 -15.39 21.77
N TRP A 74 9.30 -16.32 22.00
CA TRP A 74 7.85 -16.07 21.94
C TRP A 74 7.37 -15.01 22.93
N LYS A 75 8.12 -14.81 24.03
CA LYS A 75 7.81 -13.82 25.07
C LYS A 75 7.71 -12.40 24.52
N ASN A 76 8.41 -12.07 23.42
CA ASN A 76 8.34 -10.76 22.76
C ASN A 76 6.90 -10.32 22.47
N TYR A 77 6.03 -11.26 22.07
CA TYR A 77 4.62 -10.98 21.78
C TYR A 77 3.80 -10.63 23.02
N ILE A 78 4.17 -11.11 24.21
CA ILE A 78 3.47 -10.79 25.46
C ILE A 78 4.09 -9.53 26.08
N GLU A 79 5.41 -9.38 25.96
CA GLU A 79 6.18 -8.30 26.56
C GLU A 79 5.85 -6.94 25.93
N VAL A 80 5.55 -6.89 24.63
CA VAL A 80 5.14 -5.64 23.95
C VAL A 80 3.92 -4.98 24.61
N PHE A 81 2.96 -5.78 25.10
CA PHE A 81 1.77 -5.26 25.78
C PHE A 81 2.06 -4.71 27.19
N LYS A 82 3.21 -5.05 27.77
CA LYS A 82 3.66 -4.56 29.08
C LYS A 82 4.55 -3.32 28.97
N VAL A 83 5.38 -3.26 27.91
CA VAL A 83 6.36 -2.18 27.71
C VAL A 83 5.70 -0.93 27.13
N ILE A 84 4.70 -1.10 26.26
CA ILE A 84 3.98 0.01 25.64
C ILE A 84 2.46 -0.21 25.73
N PRO A 85 1.65 0.87 25.69
CA PRO A 85 0.19 0.76 25.61
C PRO A 85 -0.23 0.37 24.17
N PHE A 86 0.22 -0.80 23.71
CA PHE A 86 0.05 -1.27 22.34
C PHE A 86 -1.42 -1.28 21.90
N PHE A 87 -2.32 -1.75 22.77
CA PHE A 87 -3.76 -1.78 22.48
C PHE A 87 -4.31 -0.37 22.20
N ARG A 88 -3.87 0.63 22.96
CA ARG A 88 -4.27 2.03 22.73
C ARG A 88 -3.76 2.52 21.37
N PHE A 89 -2.51 2.25 21.01
CA PHE A 89 -1.95 2.64 19.71
C PHE A 89 -2.68 1.97 18.54
N TYR A 90 -3.06 0.72 18.71
CA TYR A 90 -3.82 -0.04 17.73
C TYR A 90 -5.21 0.56 17.51
N ILE A 91 -5.95 0.82 18.60
CA ILE A 91 -7.28 1.42 18.53
C ILE A 91 -7.23 2.85 17.98
N ASN A 92 -6.23 3.65 18.37
CA ASN A 92 -6.02 4.98 17.82
C ASN A 92 -5.82 4.94 16.30
N SER A 93 -5.00 4.01 15.81
CA SER A 93 -4.73 3.82 14.38
C SER A 93 -5.99 3.43 13.62
N ILE A 94 -6.76 2.46 14.13
CA ILE A 94 -8.04 2.05 13.53
C ILE A 94 -9.02 3.22 13.48
N PHE A 95 -9.19 3.93 14.60
CA PHE A 95 -10.10 5.05 14.70
C PHE A 95 -9.76 6.14 13.67
N VAL A 96 -8.49 6.56 13.61
CA VAL A 96 -8.03 7.56 12.65
C VAL A 96 -8.20 7.06 11.22
N ALA A 97 -7.81 5.81 10.91
CA ALA A 97 -7.94 5.24 9.57
C ALA A 97 -9.39 5.20 9.08
N ILE A 98 -10.34 4.78 9.94
CA ILE A 98 -11.77 4.76 9.60
C ILE A 98 -12.28 6.17 9.34
N CYS A 99 -12.01 7.11 10.25
CA CYS A 99 -12.48 8.50 10.11
C CYS A 99 -11.93 9.16 8.84
N VAL A 100 -10.63 9.01 8.57
CA VAL A 100 -9.99 9.55 7.37
C VAL A 100 -10.56 8.88 6.12
N THR A 101 -10.68 7.55 6.09
CA THR A 101 -11.20 6.84 4.92
C THR A 101 -12.63 7.27 4.59
N LEU A 102 -13.52 7.34 5.60
CA LEU A 102 -14.89 7.81 5.39
C LEU A 102 -14.91 9.26 4.89
N GLY A 103 -14.11 10.14 5.50
CA GLY A 103 -14.01 11.52 5.08
C GLY A 103 -13.54 11.68 3.64
N VAL A 104 -12.44 11.02 3.27
CA VAL A 104 -11.89 11.02 1.91
C VAL A 104 -12.89 10.46 0.91
N VAL A 105 -13.55 9.33 1.21
CA VAL A 105 -14.55 8.74 0.31
C VAL A 105 -15.70 9.71 0.09
N LEU A 106 -16.21 10.36 1.14
CA LEU A 106 -17.30 11.33 1.03
C LEU A 106 -16.87 12.56 0.22
N THR A 107 -15.76 13.19 0.56
CA THR A 107 -15.26 14.41 -0.11
C THR A 107 -14.89 14.15 -1.56
N SER A 108 -14.23 13.02 -1.85
CA SER A 108 -13.86 12.61 -3.21
C SER A 108 -15.08 12.24 -4.05
N SER A 109 -16.07 11.56 -3.46
CA SER A 109 -17.29 11.18 -4.19
C SER A 109 -18.09 12.42 -4.60
N PHE A 110 -18.24 13.40 -3.70
CA PHE A 110 -18.92 14.65 -4.02
C PHE A 110 -18.15 15.49 -5.04
N SER A 111 -16.83 15.62 -4.88
CA SER A 111 -15.98 16.37 -5.82
C SER A 111 -15.98 15.70 -7.20
N GLY A 112 -15.81 14.39 -7.26
CA GLY A 112 -15.86 13.60 -8.49
C GLY A 112 -17.21 13.69 -9.19
N TYR A 113 -18.32 13.65 -8.45
CA TYR A 113 -19.65 13.86 -9.00
C TYR A 113 -19.81 15.29 -9.57
N ALA A 114 -19.37 16.31 -8.82
CA ALA A 114 -19.45 17.69 -9.28
C ALA A 114 -18.66 17.93 -10.57
N PHE A 115 -17.43 17.43 -10.67
CA PHE A 115 -16.62 17.60 -11.88
C PHE A 115 -17.10 16.75 -13.07
N SER A 116 -17.67 15.56 -12.82
CA SER A 116 -18.09 14.65 -13.91
C SER A 116 -19.51 14.88 -14.41
N ARG A 117 -20.45 15.29 -13.54
CA ARG A 117 -21.88 15.40 -13.88
C ARG A 117 -22.40 16.82 -13.94
N LEU A 118 -21.90 17.73 -13.10
CA LEU A 118 -22.37 19.11 -13.10
C LEU A 118 -21.65 19.94 -14.18
N ARG A 119 -22.39 20.88 -14.77
CA ARG A 119 -21.84 21.88 -15.70
C ARG A 119 -21.97 23.24 -15.03
N PHE A 120 -20.83 23.83 -14.65
CA PHE A 120 -20.76 25.14 -14.00
C PHE A 120 -19.61 25.96 -14.60
N PRO A 121 -19.72 27.30 -14.61
CA PRO A 121 -18.68 28.15 -15.17
C PRO A 121 -17.37 28.00 -14.37
N GLY A 122 -16.24 27.81 -15.07
CA GLY A 122 -14.91 27.68 -14.45
C GLY A 122 -14.52 26.27 -13.99
N ARG A 123 -15.35 25.25 -14.24
CA ARG A 123 -15.09 23.85 -13.88
C ARG A 123 -13.70 23.36 -14.27
N ASP A 124 -13.32 23.54 -15.53
CA ASP A 124 -12.05 22.98 -16.02
C ASP A 124 -10.85 23.72 -15.41
N LYS A 125 -10.97 25.03 -15.14
CA LYS A 125 -9.92 25.79 -14.42
C LYS A 125 -9.73 25.30 -12.99
N LEU A 126 -10.83 25.08 -12.26
CA LEU A 126 -10.80 24.53 -10.90
C LEU A 126 -10.23 23.12 -10.88
N PHE A 127 -10.56 22.30 -11.89
CA PHE A 127 -9.98 20.98 -12.05
C PHE A 127 -8.47 21.02 -12.26
N PHE A 128 -7.97 21.90 -13.14
CA PHE A 128 -6.52 22.08 -13.33
C PHE A 128 -5.82 22.61 -12.08
N ALA A 129 -6.43 23.56 -11.36
CA ALA A 129 -5.88 24.08 -10.11
C ALA A 129 -5.78 22.97 -9.06
N TYR A 130 -6.80 22.11 -8.95
CA TYR A 130 -6.80 20.97 -8.06
C TYR A 130 -5.66 19.98 -8.39
N ILE A 131 -5.49 19.58 -9.65
CA ILE A 131 -4.36 18.72 -10.05
C ILE A 131 -3.02 19.39 -9.74
N ALA A 132 -2.90 20.70 -9.95
CA ALA A 132 -1.67 21.44 -9.62
C ALA A 132 -1.34 21.37 -8.12
N THR A 133 -2.33 21.36 -7.23
CA THR A 133 -2.09 21.17 -5.79
C THR A 133 -1.57 19.77 -5.45
N MET A 134 -2.00 18.73 -6.17
CA MET A 134 -1.53 17.35 -5.96
C MET A 134 -0.08 17.14 -6.42
N MET A 135 0.46 18.02 -7.26
CA MET A 135 1.86 17.97 -7.69
C MET A 135 2.82 18.47 -6.59
N ILE A 136 2.31 19.16 -5.55
CA ILE A 136 3.13 19.64 -4.45
C ILE A 136 3.53 18.45 -3.57
N PRO A 137 4.84 18.23 -3.35
CA PRO A 137 5.30 17.11 -2.54
C PRO A 137 4.90 17.29 -1.07
N GLY A 138 4.41 16.22 -0.44
CA GLY A 138 3.94 16.25 0.95
C GLY A 138 4.99 16.72 1.96
N ALA A 139 6.28 16.51 1.67
CA ALA A 139 7.38 16.99 2.52
C ALA A 139 7.42 18.53 2.68
N VAL A 140 6.95 19.28 1.69
CA VAL A 140 6.87 20.75 1.75
C VAL A 140 5.65 21.21 2.56
N ILE A 141 4.62 20.37 2.63
CA ILE A 141 3.32 20.69 3.24
C ILE A 141 3.32 20.41 4.76
N ILE A 142 4.15 19.49 5.25
CA ILE A 142 4.11 19.04 6.65
C ILE A 142 4.40 20.16 7.66
N ILE A 143 5.37 21.04 7.39
CA ILE A 143 5.70 22.17 8.28
C ILE A 143 4.56 23.20 8.31
N PRO A 144 4.04 23.69 7.17
CA PRO A 144 2.87 24.55 7.15
C PRO A 144 1.66 23.96 7.86
N VAL A 145 1.35 22.67 7.64
CA VAL A 145 0.23 22.00 8.32
C VAL A 145 0.45 21.97 9.82
N PHE A 146 1.66 21.66 10.29
CA PHE A 146 1.96 21.70 11.72
C PHE A 146 1.76 23.11 12.32
N ILE A 147 2.26 24.16 11.65
CA ILE A 147 2.08 25.55 12.09
C ILE A 147 0.58 25.90 12.14
N LEU A 148 -0.19 25.50 11.13
CA LEU A 148 -1.63 25.73 11.11
C LEU A 148 -2.31 25.04 12.31
N MET A 149 -2.00 23.76 12.55
CA MET A 149 -2.55 23.01 13.69
C MET A 149 -2.12 23.63 15.04
N ARG A 150 -0.93 24.23 15.11
CA ARG A 150 -0.46 24.99 16.28
C ARG A 150 -1.30 26.23 16.53
N VAL A 151 -1.48 27.07 15.50
CA VAL A 151 -2.19 28.34 15.59
C VAL A 151 -3.66 28.14 15.98
N ILE A 152 -4.30 27.09 15.45
CA ILE A 152 -5.68 26.75 15.79
C ILE A 152 -5.82 25.96 17.11
N GLY A 153 -4.70 25.62 17.78
CA GLY A 153 -4.71 24.91 19.06
C GLY A 153 -5.11 23.43 18.98
N TRP A 154 -4.93 22.76 17.83
CA TRP A 154 -5.28 21.34 17.66
C TRP A 154 -4.10 20.38 17.89
N ILE A 155 -2.92 20.91 18.26
CA ILE A 155 -1.77 20.06 18.59
C ILE A 155 -2.15 19.00 19.63
N ASP A 156 -1.59 17.80 19.45
CA ASP A 156 -1.80 16.65 20.34
C ASP A 156 -3.25 16.15 20.38
N THR A 157 -3.99 16.32 19.28
CA THR A 157 -5.37 15.81 19.15
C THR A 157 -5.57 15.00 17.88
N TYR A 158 -6.55 14.09 17.90
CA TYR A 158 -6.95 13.33 16.69
C TYR A 158 -7.44 14.24 15.57
N LYS A 159 -8.01 15.41 15.88
CA LYS A 159 -8.54 16.34 14.87
C LYS A 159 -7.43 16.90 13.98
N ALA A 160 -6.24 17.17 14.56
CA ALA A 160 -5.08 17.60 13.80
C ALA A 160 -4.56 16.56 12.80
N LEU A 161 -4.84 15.27 13.04
CA LEU A 161 -4.51 14.19 12.12
C LEU A 161 -5.63 13.95 11.11
N ILE A 162 -6.87 13.88 11.58
CA ILE A 162 -8.03 13.48 10.76
C ILE A 162 -8.43 14.57 9.78
N ILE A 163 -8.66 15.80 10.25
CA ILE A 163 -9.29 16.85 9.43
C ILE A 163 -8.42 17.20 8.21
N PRO A 164 -7.10 17.45 8.33
CA PRO A 164 -6.27 17.72 7.15
C PRO A 164 -6.23 16.52 6.18
N ALA A 165 -6.23 15.30 6.72
CA ALA A 165 -6.17 14.07 5.93
C ALA A 165 -7.47 13.77 5.15
N MET A 166 -8.62 14.33 5.54
CA MET A 166 -9.90 14.12 4.83
C MET A 166 -9.96 14.81 3.45
N PHE A 167 -9.05 15.73 3.16
CA PHE A 167 -9.01 16.53 1.93
C PHE A 167 -7.79 16.24 1.05
N THR A 168 -7.15 15.07 1.21
CA THR A 168 -5.89 14.73 0.51
C THR A 168 -6.08 14.08 -0.86
N ALA A 169 -7.32 13.95 -1.32
CA ALA A 169 -7.66 13.29 -2.57
C ALA A 169 -8.04 14.30 -3.62
#